data_AF-A0A8D1Y6E2-F1
#
_entry.id   AF-A0A8D1Y6E2-F1
#
_cell.length_a   1.000
_cell.length_b   1.000
_cell.length_c   1.000
_cell.angle_alpha   90.00
_cell.angle_beta   90.00
_cell.angle_gamma   90.00
#
_symmetry.space_group_name_H-M   'P 1'
#
loop_
_entity.id
_entity.type
_entity.pdbx_description
1 polymer ?
#
loop_
_entity_poly.entity_id
_entity_poly.type
_entity_poly.pdbx_seq_one_letter_code
_entity_poly.pdbx_strand_id
1 'polypeptide(L)'
;MTSLFAEEICLSKRHEEIVSQRLMLLQQMENKLGDQNKEKASQRQAAENAFKRNLSLLKDIEAAEESLQTRIHALPPPEVVSLETLYWSSVEEYIPKWEQFLLGRAPYPIGVENQIEAENTIQNKAAIASSHTVSKNLSSKAEH
;
A
#
# COMPACT_ATOMS: atom_id res chain seq x y z
N MET A 1 37.20 -87.48 15.05
CA MET A 1 36.47 -86.68 16.06
C MET A 1 37.23 -85.39 16.26
N THR A 2 36.61 -84.25 16.01
CA THR A 2 37.21 -82.95 16.32
C THR A 2 37.41 -82.85 17.83
N SER A 3 38.57 -82.39 18.28
CA SER A 3 38.86 -82.19 19.70
C SER A 3 37.88 -81.15 20.28
N LEU A 4 37.33 -81.41 21.47
CA LEU A 4 36.47 -80.48 22.21
C LEU A 4 37.11 -79.08 22.31
N PHE A 5 38.44 -79.02 22.41
CA PHE A 5 39.19 -77.77 22.44
C PHE A 5 39.09 -76.97 21.13
N ALA A 6 39.08 -77.63 19.98
CA ALA A 6 38.94 -76.96 18.69
C ALA A 6 37.54 -76.37 18.51
N GLU A 7 36.52 -77.05 19.04
CA GLU A 7 35.13 -76.58 19.04
C GLU A 7 34.95 -75.34 19.93
N GLU A 8 35.52 -75.34 21.13
CA GLU A 8 35.51 -74.18 22.04
C GLU A 8 36.16 -72.94 21.42
N ILE A 9 37.29 -73.12 20.73
CA ILE A 9 37.96 -72.03 20.02
C ILE A 9 37.06 -71.46 18.91
N CYS A 10 36.40 -72.32 18.14
CA CYS A 10 35.47 -71.90 17.09
C CYS A 10 34.27 -71.15 17.68
N LEU A 11 33.73 -71.63 18.80
CA LEU A 11 32.60 -70.99 19.47
C LEU A 11 32.98 -69.62 20.03
N SER A 12 34.16 -69.51 20.65
CA SER A 12 34.70 -68.25 21.15
C SER A 12 34.92 -67.23 20.03
N LYS A 13 35.47 -67.63 18.88
CA LYS A 13 35.59 -66.74 17.70
C LYS A 13 34.25 -66.22 17.22
N ARG A 14 33.25 -67.10 17.14
CA ARG A 14 31.88 -66.71 16.76
C ARG A 14 31.26 -65.76 17.79
N HIS A 15 31.54 -65.98 19.07
CA HIS A 15 31.07 -65.09 20.14
C HIS A 15 31.64 -63.67 19.97
N GLU A 16 32.96 -63.54 19.77
CA GLU A 16 33.61 -62.25 19.52
C GLU A 16 33.06 -61.55 18.27
N GLU A 17 32.77 -62.29 17.19
CA GLU A 17 32.09 -61.74 16.01
C GLU A 17 30.69 -61.22 16.34
N ILE A 18 29.90 -61.96 17.13
CA ILE A 18 28.56 -61.53 17.54
C ILE A 18 28.65 -60.27 18.42
N VAL A 19 29.58 -60.23 19.36
CA VAL A 19 29.79 -59.10 20.26
C VAL A 19 30.22 -57.85 19.49
N SER A 20 31.17 -57.99 18.55
CA SER A 20 31.64 -56.87 17.72
C SER A 20 30.54 -56.31 16.81
N GLN A 21 29.73 -57.18 16.18
CA GLN A 21 28.58 -56.75 15.37
C GLN A 21 27.53 -56.01 16.22
N ARG A 22 27.23 -56.52 17.41
CA ARG A 22 26.29 -55.88 18.34
C ARG A 22 26.81 -54.50 18.77
N LEU A 23 28.10 -54.38 19.08
CA LEU A 23 28.72 -53.11 19.45
C LEU A 23 28.60 -52.09 18.32
N MET A 24 28.92 -52.49 17.08
CA MET A 24 28.81 -51.63 15.90
C MET A 24 27.37 -51.15 15.69
N LEU A 25 26.38 -52.05 15.80
CA LEU A 25 24.97 -51.71 15.64
C LEU A 25 24.50 -50.73 16.72
N LEU A 26 24.88 -50.95 17.98
CA LEU A 26 24.53 -50.05 19.08
C LEU A 26 25.09 -48.64 18.86
N GLN A 27 26.35 -48.54 18.43
CA GLN A 27 26.97 -47.26 18.12
C GLN A 27 26.27 -46.55 16.95
N GLN A 28 25.89 -47.30 15.90
CA GLN A 28 25.11 -46.75 14.78
C GLN A 28 23.74 -46.23 15.22
N MET A 29 23.05 -46.96 16.09
CA MET A 29 21.75 -46.55 16.63
C MET A 29 21.87 -45.29 17.50
N GLU A 30 22.90 -45.21 18.34
CA GLU A 30 23.18 -44.03 19.17
C GLU A 30 23.47 -42.80 18.33
N ASN A 31 24.34 -42.92 17.32
CA ASN A 31 24.65 -41.83 16.40
C ASN A 31 23.40 -41.33 15.66
N LYS A 32 22.60 -42.26 15.11
CA LYS A 32 21.37 -41.93 14.40
C LYS A 32 20.37 -41.19 15.30
N LEU A 33 20.23 -41.62 16.55
CA LEU A 33 19.37 -40.94 17.51
C LEU A 33 19.90 -39.53 17.83
N GLY A 34 21.22 -39.38 18.00
CA GLY A 34 21.87 -38.10 18.22
C GLY A 34 21.62 -37.12 17.08
N ASP A 35 21.77 -37.57 15.83
CA ASP A 35 21.56 -36.75 14.64
C ASP A 35 20.09 -36.33 14.48
N GLN A 36 19.15 -37.27 14.67
CA GLN A 36 17.72 -36.97 14.65
C GLN A 36 17.31 -35.96 15.72
N ASN A 37 17.92 -36.03 16.92
CA ASN A 37 17.63 -35.09 17.99
C ASN A 37 18.15 -33.69 17.67
N LYS A 38 19.35 -33.57 17.09
CA LYS A 38 19.90 -32.30 16.61
C LYS A 38 19.01 -31.69 15.52
N GLU A 39 18.62 -32.47 14.51
CA GLU A 39 17.73 -32.02 13.44
C GLU A 39 16.39 -31.52 13.98
N LYS A 40 15.75 -32.31 14.87
CA LYS A 40 14.48 -31.91 15.52
C LYS A 40 14.63 -30.64 16.36
N ALA A 41 15.76 -30.46 17.04
CA ALA A 41 16.03 -29.25 17.81
C ALA A 41 16.16 -28.02 16.89
N SER A 42 16.93 -28.13 15.80
CA SER A 42 17.05 -27.08 14.80
C SER A 42 15.70 -26.76 14.14
N GLN A 43 14.89 -27.77 13.81
CA GLN A 43 13.56 -27.57 13.25
C GLN A 43 12.61 -26.86 14.22
N ARG A 44 12.59 -27.25 15.50
CA ARG A 44 11.80 -26.55 16.52
C ARG A 44 12.23 -25.10 16.67
N GLN A 45 13.53 -24.83 16.68
CA GLN A 45 14.04 -23.46 16.78
C GLN A 45 13.64 -22.63 15.55
N ALA A 46 13.74 -23.19 14.35
CA ALA A 46 13.30 -22.52 13.13
C ALA A 46 11.78 -22.24 13.16
N ALA A 47 10.97 -23.19 13.61
CA ALA A 47 9.52 -23.03 13.75
C ALA A 47 9.16 -21.94 14.79
N GLU A 48 9.82 -21.93 15.95
CA GLU A 48 9.63 -20.91 16.99
C GLU A 48 10.00 -19.51 16.50
N ASN A 49 11.12 -19.38 15.77
CA ASN A 49 11.54 -18.11 15.20
C ASN A 49 10.56 -17.63 14.12
N ALA A 50 10.09 -18.54 13.25
CA ALA A 50 9.08 -18.22 12.25
C ALA A 50 7.76 -17.81 12.91
N PHE A 51 7.34 -18.49 13.98
CA PHE A 51 6.15 -18.14 14.75
C PHE A 51 6.25 -16.72 15.34
N LYS A 52 7.37 -16.38 15.99
CA LYS A 52 7.60 -15.03 16.53
C LYS A 52 7.58 -13.95 15.46
N ARG A 53 8.23 -14.20 14.32
CA ARG A 53 8.20 -13.30 13.16
C ARG A 53 6.77 -13.11 12.65
N ASN A 54 6.04 -14.19 12.45
CA ASN A 54 4.67 -14.16 11.94
C ASN A 54 3.75 -13.40 12.90
N LEU A 55 3.91 -13.61 14.22
CA LEU A 55 3.15 -12.88 15.22
C LEU A 55 3.41 -11.38 15.18
N SER A 56 4.67 -10.95 15.01
CA SER A 56 5.01 -9.53 14.85
C SER A 56 4.37 -8.95 13.58
N LEU A 57 4.50 -9.65 12.46
CA LEU A 57 3.92 -9.20 11.18
C LEU A 57 2.40 -9.06 11.25
N LEU A 58 1.71 -9.98 11.93
CA LEU A 58 0.27 -9.91 12.12
C LEU A 58 -0.14 -8.65 12.90
N LYS A 59 0.61 -8.30 13.96
CA LYS A 59 0.37 -7.06 14.73
C LYS A 59 0.62 -5.81 13.89
N ASP A 60 1.68 -5.82 13.08
CA ASP A 60 1.99 -4.69 12.20
C ASP A 60 0.91 -4.49 11.13
N ILE A 61 0.35 -5.60 10.60
CA ILE A 61 -0.76 -5.57 9.65
C ILE A 61 -2.04 -5.03 10.32
N GLU A 62 -2.37 -5.51 11.52
CA GLU A 62 -3.52 -5.04 12.30
C GLU A 62 -3.42 -3.53 12.59
N ALA A 63 -2.26 -3.05 13.02
CA ALA A 63 -2.04 -1.62 13.25
C ALA A 63 -2.15 -0.79 11.95
N ALA A 64 -1.66 -1.32 10.83
CA ALA A 64 -1.80 -0.67 9.52
C ALA A 64 -3.27 -0.62 9.07
N GLU A 65 -4.03 -1.69 9.30
CA GLU A 65 -5.47 -1.76 9.02
C GLU A 65 -6.24 -0.72 9.84
N GLU A 66 -6.01 -0.65 11.16
CA GLU A 66 -6.62 0.36 12.03
C GLU A 66 -6.33 1.79 11.57
N SER A 67 -5.08 2.06 11.16
CA SER A 67 -4.67 3.37 10.63
C SER A 67 -5.39 3.72 9.33
N LEU A 68 -5.52 2.76 8.41
CA LEU A 68 -6.25 2.95 7.16
C LEU A 68 -7.74 3.14 7.40
N GLN A 69 -8.33 2.34 8.28
CA GLN A 69 -9.74 2.45 8.65
C GLN A 69 -10.04 3.84 9.23
N THR A 70 -9.16 4.33 10.11
CA THR A 70 -9.26 5.70 10.65
C THR A 70 -9.21 6.76 9.54
N ARG A 71 -8.35 6.59 8.54
CA ARG A 71 -8.24 7.51 7.39
C ARG A 71 -9.44 7.44 6.44
N ILE A 72 -10.01 6.26 6.22
CA ILE A 72 -11.18 6.07 5.34
C ILE A 72 -12.42 6.70 5.98
N HIS A 73 -12.61 6.53 7.28
CA HIS A 73 -13.73 7.15 8.02
C HIS A 73 -13.44 8.61 8.40
N ALA A 74 -12.23 9.11 8.17
CA ALA A 74 -11.95 10.53 8.37
C ALA A 74 -12.71 11.33 7.31
N LEU A 75 -13.54 12.26 7.78
CA LEU A 75 -14.26 13.17 6.91
C LEU A 75 -13.24 14.02 6.13
N PRO A 76 -13.40 14.17 4.80
CA PRO A 76 -12.55 15.07 4.05
C PRO A 76 -12.61 16.50 4.62
N PRO A 77 -11.57 17.31 4.41
CA PRO A 77 -11.58 18.70 4.85
C PRO A 77 -12.84 19.43 4.33
N PRO A 78 -13.46 20.30 5.13
CA PRO A 78 -14.71 20.97 4.75
C PRO A 78 -14.58 21.79 3.46
N GLU A 79 -13.38 22.30 3.16
CA GLU A 79 -13.06 22.96 1.90
C GLU A 79 -13.25 22.02 0.69
N VAL A 80 -12.77 20.78 0.78
CA VAL A 80 -12.91 19.77 -0.28
C VAL A 80 -14.39 19.40 -0.47
N VAL A 81 -15.13 19.21 0.63
CA VAL A 81 -16.58 18.93 0.57
C VAL A 81 -17.34 20.08 -0.06
N SER A 82 -16.98 21.32 0.28
CA SER A 82 -17.61 22.52 -0.31
C SER A 82 -17.32 22.63 -1.81
N LEU A 83 -16.08 22.35 -2.23
CA LEU A 83 -15.68 22.33 -3.64
C LEU A 83 -16.40 21.23 -4.42
N GLU A 84 -16.51 20.02 -3.86
CA GLU A 84 -17.25 18.93 -4.47
C GLU A 84 -18.72 19.31 -4.67
N THR A 85 -19.34 19.91 -3.65
CA THR A 85 -20.73 20.36 -3.72
C THR A 85 -20.91 21.43 -4.81
N LEU A 86 -20.02 22.43 -4.85
CA LEU A 86 -20.04 23.48 -5.86
C LEU A 86 -19.80 22.92 -7.27
N TYR A 87 -18.86 21.98 -7.42
CA TYR A 87 -18.60 21.32 -8.69
C TYR A 87 -19.83 20.59 -9.20
N TRP A 88 -20.45 19.72 -8.39
CA TRP A 88 -21.65 19.00 -8.81
C TRP A 88 -22.82 19.94 -9.11
N SER A 89 -23.00 21.03 -8.34
CA SER A 89 -24.01 22.04 -8.66
C SER A 89 -23.76 22.74 -10.00
N SER A 90 -22.49 23.03 -10.32
CA SER A 90 -22.10 23.61 -11.60
C SER A 90 -22.38 22.62 -12.73
N VAL A 91 -21.97 21.36 -12.57
CA VAL A 91 -22.27 20.29 -13.55
C VAL A 91 -23.77 20.20 -13.81
N GLU A 92 -24.60 20.17 -12.78
CA GLU A 92 -26.06 20.12 -12.91
C GLU A 92 -26.64 21.36 -13.62
N GLU A 93 -26.06 22.54 -13.41
CA GLU A 93 -26.44 23.77 -14.11
C GLU A 93 -26.05 23.76 -15.61
N TYR A 94 -24.89 23.17 -15.94
CA TYR A 94 -24.37 23.16 -17.31
C TYR A 94 -24.90 21.99 -18.15
N ILE A 95 -25.28 20.86 -17.55
CA ILE A 95 -25.82 19.68 -18.27
C ILE A 95 -26.93 20.05 -19.28
N PRO A 96 -27.97 20.84 -18.92
CA PRO A 96 -29.01 21.22 -19.87
C PRO A 96 -28.51 22.08 -21.04
N LYS A 97 -27.51 22.94 -20.79
CA LYS A 97 -26.91 23.81 -21.81
C LYS A 97 -26.13 22.96 -22.83
N TRP A 98 -25.39 21.97 -22.34
CA TRP A 98 -24.68 20.99 -23.17
C TRP A 98 -25.64 20.08 -23.94
N GLU A 99 -26.72 19.61 -23.31
CA GLU A 99 -27.74 18.77 -23.98
C GLU A 99 -28.35 19.49 -25.19
N GLN A 100 -28.74 20.76 -25.04
CA GLN A 100 -29.31 21.52 -26.16
C GLN A 100 -28.34 21.71 -27.32
N PHE A 101 -27.05 21.91 -27.02
CA PHE A 101 -26.01 22.01 -28.06
C PHE A 101 -25.76 20.67 -28.76
N LEU A 102 -25.61 19.58 -28.01
CA LEU A 102 -25.37 18.25 -28.57
C LEU A 102 -26.53 17.77 -29.45
N LEU A 103 -27.76 18.22 -29.16
CA LEU A 103 -28.95 17.96 -29.98
C LEU A 103 -29.08 18.91 -31.19
N GLY A 104 -28.12 19.81 -31.40
CA GLY A 104 -28.13 20.81 -32.50
C GLY A 104 -29.20 21.89 -32.35
N ARG A 105 -29.78 22.05 -31.16
CA ARG A 105 -30.86 23.01 -30.87
C ARG A 105 -30.33 24.35 -30.35
N ALA A 106 -29.09 24.39 -29.90
CA ALA A 106 -28.41 25.58 -29.40
C ALA A 106 -26.98 25.69 -29.96
N PRO A 107 -26.41 26.91 -30.01
CA PRO A 107 -24.99 27.11 -30.30
C PRO A 107 -24.10 26.58 -29.16
N TYR A 108 -22.79 26.49 -29.41
CA TYR A 108 -21.81 25.98 -28.43
C TYR A 108 -21.94 26.70 -27.08
N PRO A 109 -22.07 25.95 -25.96
CA PRO A 109 -22.21 26.55 -24.64
C PRO A 109 -20.89 27.22 -24.28
N ILE A 110 -20.88 28.55 -24.30
CA ILE A 110 -19.72 29.39 -23.98
C ILE A 110 -19.39 29.22 -22.50
N GLY A 111 -18.24 28.63 -22.21
CA GLY A 111 -17.83 28.34 -20.83
C GLY A 111 -16.37 27.93 -20.62
N VAL A 112 -15.44 28.23 -21.53
CA VAL A 112 -14.00 28.01 -21.25
C VAL A 112 -13.08 29.18 -21.67
N GLU A 113 -13.39 29.98 -22.71
CA GLU A 113 -12.50 31.09 -23.14
C GLU A 113 -13.06 32.53 -23.03
N ASN A 114 -14.36 32.76 -23.17
CA ASN A 114 -14.86 34.13 -23.43
C ASN A 114 -15.14 34.99 -22.19
N GLN A 115 -15.14 34.44 -20.97
CA GLN A 115 -15.37 35.25 -19.76
C GLN A 115 -14.15 36.12 -19.41
N ILE A 116 -12.93 35.62 -19.65
CA ILE A 116 -11.69 36.37 -19.41
C ILE A 116 -11.59 37.57 -20.36
N GLU A 117 -12.00 37.44 -21.62
CA GLU A 117 -12.02 38.56 -22.57
C GLU A 117 -13.11 39.59 -22.23
N ALA A 118 -14.28 39.15 -21.78
CA ALA A 118 -15.38 40.04 -21.41
C ALA A 118 -15.04 40.87 -20.15
N GLU A 119 -14.46 40.27 -19.12
CA GLU A 119 -14.05 40.97 -17.90
C GLU A 119 -12.90 41.96 -18.15
N ASN A 120 -11.89 41.58 -18.95
CA ASN A 120 -10.80 42.48 -19.33
C ASN A 120 -11.28 43.68 -20.18
N THR A 121 -12.28 43.46 -21.04
CA THR A 121 -12.86 44.54 -21.85
C THR A 121 -13.66 45.51 -20.99
N ILE A 122 -14.40 45.02 -19.99
CA ILE A 122 -15.20 45.85 -19.08
C ILE A 122 -14.29 46.67 -18.14
N GLN A 123 -13.22 46.07 -17.60
CA GLN A 123 -12.25 46.79 -16.75
C GLN A 123 -11.48 47.87 -17.53
N ASN A 124 -11.04 47.59 -18.76
CA ASN A 124 -10.36 48.59 -19.59
C ASN A 124 -11.30 49.75 -19.98
N LYS A 125 -12.58 49.47 -20.27
CA LYS A 125 -13.56 50.51 -20.59
C LYS A 125 -13.90 51.40 -19.38
N ALA A 126 -13.95 50.82 -18.19
CA ALA A 126 -14.12 51.56 -16.94
C ALA A 126 -12.91 52.45 -16.61
N ALA A 127 -11.68 51.95 -16.84
CA ALA A 127 -10.45 52.73 -16.66
C ALA A 127 -10.39 53.94 -17.61
N ILE A 128 -10.74 53.76 -18.89
CA ILE A 128 -10.76 54.84 -19.90
C ILE A 128 -11.83 55.89 -19.56
N ALA A 129 -13.02 55.46 -19.11
CA ALA A 129 -14.08 56.38 -18.69
C ALA A 129 -13.69 57.19 -17.44
N SER A 130 -12.96 56.58 -16.50
CA SER A 130 -12.48 57.27 -15.30
C SER A 130 -11.34 58.26 -15.59
N SER A 131 -10.51 58.03 -16.62
CA SER A 131 -9.50 59.01 -17.05
C SER A 131 -10.12 60.21 -17.79
N HIS A 132 -11.19 60.00 -18.57
CA HIS A 132 -11.87 61.08 -19.31
C HIS A 132 -12.69 62.02 -18.41
N THR A 133 -13.24 61.54 -17.30
CA THR A 133 -13.94 62.38 -16.32
C THR A 133 -12.97 63.24 -15.50
N VAL A 134 -11.78 62.72 -15.20
CA VAL A 134 -10.72 63.48 -14.52
C VAL A 134 -10.18 64.62 -15.42
N SER A 135 -9.96 64.37 -16.71
CA SER A 135 -9.51 65.43 -17.65
C SER A 135 -10.57 66.52 -17.90
N LYS A 136 -11.87 66.19 -17.91
CA LYS A 136 -12.94 67.21 -18.06
C LYS A 136 -13.10 68.09 -16.82
N ASN A 137 -12.93 67.52 -15.63
CA ASN A 137 -13.02 68.28 -14.37
C ASN A 137 -11.82 69.21 -14.12
N LEU A 138 -10.66 68.92 -14.74
CA LEU A 138 -9.49 69.81 -14.71
C LEU A 138 -9.62 70.97 -15.71
N SER A 139 -10.25 70.75 -16.87
CA SER A 139 -10.46 71.81 -17.87
C SER A 139 -11.55 72.81 -17.48
N SER A 140 -12.59 72.38 -16.76
CA SER A 140 -13.69 73.26 -16.33
C SER A 140 -13.34 74.16 -15.13
N LYS A 141 -12.16 73.98 -14.51
CA LYS A 141 -11.72 74.74 -13.33
C LYS A 141 -10.71 75.85 -13.66
N ALA A 142 -10.40 76.06 -14.94
CA ALA A 142 -9.50 77.09 -15.43
C ALA A 142 -10.22 78.29 -16.07
N GLU A 143 -11.55 78.25 -16.20
CA GLU A 143 -12.36 79.33 -16.77
C GLU A 143 -13.47 79.72 -15.78
N HIS A 144 -13.10 80.40 -14.67
CA HIS A 144 -13.90 81.39 -13.93
C HIS A 144 -13.02 82.07 -12.88
#